data_AF-A0A7X8UPY6-F1
#
_entry.id   AF-A0A7X8UPY6-F1
#
_cell.length_a   1.000
_cell.length_b   1.000
_cell.length_c   1.000
_cell.angle_alpha   90.00
_cell.angle_beta   90.00
_cell.angle_gamma   90.00
#
_symmetry.space_group_name_H-M   'P 1'
#
loop_
_entity.id
_entity.type
_entity.pdbx_description
1 polymer ?
#
loop_
_entity_poly.entity_id
_entity_poly.type
_entity_poly.pdbx_seq_one_letter_code
_entity_poly.pdbx_strand_id
1 'polypeptide(L)'
;MARTAIMMMLLGAAAFGQDKIIYQESFDDASSGSLADLGWRVASSPDRSTYTVKDGMLHVRITPNTYRDGYAEIDLPLCRKGQIDLDVLIDPERLNLQAIGLTLDLYNISTFWHDTCKDWRAYFPQPTANRMEGFRLEPVGHQSIGRVEKHKWIHYRICFDTDNDRVEFYIDNMQDPAYIKADAPVLGRDEYQGGKLRIGSFGYAPRPYYALVDNIVVRDLTGDKEELQTPKRDTHLLFRGMSFELYDIGGALKAAGVEGSALRNYDLDFWRQSIVAENTFKYKSFPGASSLSRAKSIVLIDAPFGPGEIMPEFLQRDFISSVRDGARLVVLGGLFSLGKGEYQGTLLERVLPVKLADAWDVKGSSRPVEIAAVCETLKDLNWSDRPCVYYRHDLEITDDAVVLLEADGKPLLVSRKLGQGEIVVFLGATCGPASTNPPAFWRWKDWPRLVQRILSQGPITN
;
A
#
# COMPACT_ATOMS: atom_id res chain seq x y z
N MET A 1 -8.75 -44.14 13.94
CA MET A 1 -8.84 -44.01 12.46
C MET A 1 -8.16 -42.71 12.09
N ALA A 2 -7.09 -42.81 11.32
CA ALA A 2 -6.16 -41.72 11.02
C ALA A 2 -6.89 -40.56 10.32
N ARG A 3 -6.78 -39.34 10.88
CA ARG A 3 -7.11 -38.11 10.18
C ARG A 3 -5.81 -37.51 9.66
N THR A 4 -5.78 -37.47 8.34
CA THR A 4 -4.79 -36.89 7.43
C THR A 4 -4.32 -35.53 7.91
N ALA A 5 -3.02 -35.40 8.15
CA ALA A 5 -2.35 -34.11 8.24
C ALA A 5 -2.45 -33.43 6.87
N ILE A 6 -3.36 -32.47 6.74
CA ILE A 6 -3.34 -31.53 5.62
C ILE A 6 -2.30 -30.49 6.00
N MET A 7 -1.06 -30.78 5.62
CA MET A 7 0.00 -29.79 5.51
C MET A 7 -0.43 -28.82 4.40
N MET A 8 -1.17 -27.77 4.76
CA MET A 8 -1.41 -26.64 3.89
C MET A 8 -0.06 -25.93 3.69
N MET A 9 0.59 -26.21 2.57
CA MET A 9 1.56 -25.28 2.01
C MET A 9 0.81 -23.97 1.73
N LEU A 10 1.03 -22.96 2.58
CA LEU A 10 0.76 -21.56 2.26
C LEU A 10 1.69 -21.14 1.11
N LEU A 11 1.31 -21.50 -0.12
CA LEU A 11 1.82 -20.87 -1.33
C LEU A 11 1.13 -19.51 -1.46
N GLY A 12 1.81 -18.45 -1.00
CA GLY A 12 1.23 -17.11 -1.09
C GLY A 12 2.03 -16.00 -0.43
N ALA A 13 3.31 -15.81 -0.78
CA ALA A 13 3.96 -14.50 -0.68
C ALA A 13 5.06 -14.42 -1.74
N ALA A 14 5.14 -13.26 -2.40
CA ALA A 14 6.11 -13.01 -3.46
C ALA A 14 7.55 -13.04 -2.93
N ALA A 15 8.46 -13.52 -3.77
CA ALA A 15 9.87 -13.73 -3.50
C ALA A 15 10.58 -12.49 -2.92
N PHE A 16 10.89 -12.57 -1.63
CA PHE A 16 12.12 -12.05 -1.06
C PHE A 16 13.07 -13.24 -0.87
N GLY A 17 14.40 -13.04 -0.92
CA GLY A 17 15.41 -14.11 -0.82
C GLY A 17 15.17 -14.96 0.43
N GLN A 18 15.50 -16.26 0.39
CA GLN A 18 15.08 -17.29 1.36
C GLN A 18 14.78 -16.73 2.76
N ASP A 19 13.49 -16.46 3.04
CA ASP A 19 13.05 -15.89 4.30
C ASP A 19 13.49 -16.80 5.46
N LYS A 20 14.39 -16.32 6.31
CA LYS A 20 14.84 -17.09 7.46
C LYS A 20 13.80 -16.97 8.56
N ILE A 21 13.12 -18.07 8.89
CA ILE A 21 12.28 -18.14 10.09
C ILE A 21 13.20 -18.02 11.31
N ILE A 22 13.02 -16.96 12.09
CA ILE A 22 13.78 -16.72 13.34
C ILE A 22 13.00 -17.17 14.57
N TYR A 23 11.67 -17.30 14.46
CA TYR A 23 10.82 -17.86 15.50
C TYR A 23 9.53 -18.42 14.89
N GLN A 24 9.03 -19.52 15.42
CA GLN A 24 7.75 -20.11 15.05
C GLN A 24 7.14 -20.84 16.24
N GLU A 25 5.83 -20.70 16.41
CA GLU A 25 5.05 -21.36 17.46
C GLU A 25 3.62 -21.63 16.98
N SER A 26 3.21 -22.91 16.98
CA SER A 26 1.83 -23.35 16.68
C SER A 26 1.14 -24.00 17.86
N PHE A 27 1.79 -24.09 19.03
CA PHE A 27 1.25 -24.65 20.27
C PHE A 27 0.68 -26.09 20.21
N ASP A 28 0.73 -26.76 19.06
CA ASP A 28 0.19 -28.11 18.81
C ASP A 28 0.88 -29.19 19.64
N ASP A 29 2.20 -29.09 19.74
CA ASP A 29 3.06 -30.07 20.43
C ASP A 29 3.15 -29.80 21.94
N ALA A 30 2.56 -28.71 22.42
CA ALA A 30 2.50 -28.39 23.82
C ALA A 30 1.40 -29.23 24.49
N SER A 31 1.79 -30.27 25.24
CA SER A 31 0.87 -30.88 26.21
C SER A 31 0.33 -29.78 27.11
N SER A 32 -0.99 -29.74 27.37
CA SER A 32 -1.65 -28.73 28.21
C SER A 32 -0.76 -28.31 29.39
N GLY A 33 -0.23 -27.09 29.36
CA GLY A 33 1.01 -26.78 30.09
C GLY A 33 1.34 -25.30 30.18
N SER A 34 2.46 -24.99 30.84
CA SER A 34 2.91 -23.63 31.09
C SER A 34 3.65 -23.09 29.88
N LEU A 35 3.33 -21.86 29.45
CA LEU A 35 4.09 -21.09 28.46
C LEU A 35 5.61 -21.03 28.78
N ALA A 36 5.97 -21.12 30.07
CA ALA A 36 7.36 -21.16 30.50
C ALA A 36 8.13 -22.37 29.94
N ASP A 37 7.46 -23.49 29.70
CA ASP A 37 8.09 -24.70 29.13
C ASP A 37 8.46 -24.48 27.64
N LEU A 38 7.79 -23.53 26.98
CA LEU A 38 8.07 -23.06 25.62
C LEU A 38 9.06 -21.89 25.60
N GLY A 39 9.70 -21.57 26.74
CA GLY A 39 10.68 -20.49 26.86
C GLY A 39 10.07 -19.09 27.08
N TRP A 40 8.75 -18.97 27.24
CA TRP A 40 8.11 -17.68 27.48
C TRP A 40 8.18 -17.27 28.95
N ARG A 41 8.50 -16.00 29.19
CA ARG A 41 8.33 -15.39 30.51
C ARG A 41 6.90 -14.88 30.68
N VAL A 42 6.18 -15.46 31.63
CA VAL A 42 4.82 -15.01 31.97
C VAL A 42 4.86 -14.12 33.21
N ALA A 43 4.39 -12.88 33.08
CA ALA A 43 4.16 -11.96 34.17
C ALA A 43 2.66 -11.87 34.45
N SER A 44 2.18 -12.65 35.41
CA SER A 44 0.76 -12.71 35.80
C SER A 44 0.62 -12.85 37.32
N SER A 45 -0.56 -12.52 37.83
CA SER A 45 -0.98 -12.62 39.24
C SER A 45 -2.49 -12.88 39.29
N PRO A 46 -3.08 -13.26 40.45
CA PRO A 46 -4.50 -13.60 40.52
C PRO A 46 -5.48 -12.49 40.07
N ASP A 47 -5.05 -11.23 40.13
CA ASP A 47 -5.77 -10.03 39.68
C ASP A 47 -5.42 -9.60 38.25
N ARG A 48 -4.57 -10.36 37.55
CA ARG A 48 -4.12 -10.09 36.18
C ARG A 48 -4.57 -11.16 35.21
N SER A 49 -4.48 -10.83 33.93
CA SER A 49 -4.70 -11.71 32.80
C SER A 49 -3.78 -12.92 32.87
N THR A 50 -4.34 -14.08 32.50
CA THR A 50 -3.63 -15.37 32.53
C THR A 50 -3.39 -15.87 31.12
N TYR A 51 -2.29 -16.58 30.94
CA TYR A 51 -1.80 -17.05 29.65
C TYR A 51 -1.59 -18.56 29.76
N THR A 52 -2.33 -19.35 29.00
CA THR A 52 -2.35 -20.81 29.17
C THR A 52 -2.45 -21.49 27.81
N VAL A 53 -1.63 -22.50 27.58
CA VAL A 53 -1.71 -23.30 26.36
C VAL A 53 -2.71 -24.44 26.56
N LYS A 54 -3.71 -24.52 25.69
CA LYS A 54 -4.76 -25.53 25.73
C LYS A 54 -5.29 -25.76 24.33
N ASP A 55 -5.68 -26.99 24.00
CA ASP A 55 -6.34 -27.34 22.74
C ASP A 55 -5.54 -26.91 21.48
N GLY A 56 -4.20 -26.90 21.58
CA GLY A 56 -3.30 -26.50 20.50
C GLY A 56 -3.19 -24.98 20.29
N MET A 57 -3.58 -24.15 21.26
CA MET A 57 -3.53 -22.69 21.12
C MET A 57 -3.23 -21.98 22.42
N LEU A 58 -2.79 -20.72 22.34
CA LEU A 58 -2.65 -19.85 23.49
C LEU A 58 -3.99 -19.21 23.87
N HIS A 59 -4.51 -19.58 25.03
CA HIS A 59 -5.64 -18.92 25.67
C HIS A 59 -5.16 -17.77 26.56
N VAL A 60 -5.55 -16.54 26.19
CA VAL A 60 -5.37 -15.33 27.00
C VAL A 60 -6.69 -15.00 27.68
N ARG A 61 -6.81 -15.28 28.98
CA ARG A 61 -7.95 -14.84 29.77
C ARG A 61 -7.70 -13.42 30.24
N ILE A 62 -8.34 -12.47 29.57
CA ILE A 62 -8.20 -11.05 29.87
C ILE A 62 -9.02 -10.71 31.11
N THR A 63 -8.38 -10.18 32.14
CA THR A 63 -9.01 -9.78 33.40
C THR A 63 -9.10 -8.25 33.50
N PRO A 64 -10.22 -7.67 33.97
CA PRO A 64 -10.32 -6.23 34.19
C PRO A 64 -9.27 -5.73 35.20
N ASN A 65 -8.19 -5.12 34.72
CA ASN A 65 -7.13 -4.52 35.52
C ASN A 65 -6.40 -3.44 34.71
N THR A 66 -7.09 -2.30 34.55
CA THR A 66 -6.70 -1.25 33.60
C THR A 66 -5.26 -0.76 33.81
N TYR A 67 -4.44 -0.85 32.75
CA TYR A 67 -3.02 -0.46 32.67
C TYR A 67 -2.05 -1.18 33.62
N ARG A 68 -2.51 -2.17 34.39
CA ARG A 68 -1.67 -2.93 35.35
C ARG A 68 -1.79 -4.42 35.14
N ASP A 69 -2.07 -4.82 33.91
CA ASP A 69 -2.38 -6.19 33.57
C ASP A 69 -1.12 -7.04 33.34
N GLY A 70 -1.33 -8.34 33.11
CA GLY A 70 -0.28 -9.31 32.81
C GLY A 70 0.22 -9.27 31.37
N TYR A 71 1.27 -10.04 31.11
CA TYR A 71 1.78 -10.32 29.76
C TYR A 71 2.54 -11.65 29.71
N ALA A 72 2.68 -12.22 28.53
CA ALA A 72 3.66 -13.24 28.19
C ALA A 72 4.65 -12.65 27.18
N GLU A 73 5.95 -12.87 27.37
CA GLU A 73 6.97 -12.42 26.42
C GLU A 73 8.06 -13.48 26.19
N ILE A 74 8.69 -13.40 25.02
CA ILE A 74 9.84 -14.23 24.65
C ILE A 74 10.90 -13.35 23.98
N ASP A 75 12.16 -13.68 24.23
CA ASP A 75 13.29 -13.01 23.58
C ASP A 75 13.44 -13.51 22.13
N LEU A 76 13.64 -12.57 21.20
CA LEU A 76 13.80 -12.80 19.78
C LEU A 76 15.12 -12.17 19.28
N PRO A 77 15.83 -12.80 18.33
CA PRO A 77 16.92 -12.15 17.62
C PRO A 77 16.43 -10.88 16.92
N LEU A 78 17.25 -9.81 16.96
CA LEU A 78 16.95 -8.58 16.23
C LEU A 78 17.16 -8.77 14.73
N CYS A 79 16.19 -8.35 13.92
CA CYS A 79 16.32 -8.21 12.47
C CYS A 79 15.95 -6.78 12.04
N ARG A 80 16.61 -6.25 11.01
CA ARG A 80 16.36 -4.87 10.51
C ARG A 80 15.17 -4.79 9.57
N LYS A 81 14.92 -5.86 8.83
CA LYS A 81 13.78 -6.05 7.95
C LYS A 81 13.14 -7.37 8.33
N GLY A 82 11.85 -7.36 8.61
CA GLY A 82 11.22 -8.55 9.12
C GLY A 82 9.73 -8.57 8.89
N GLN A 83 9.17 -9.74 9.16
CA GLN A 83 7.75 -10.01 9.09
C GLN A 83 7.36 -10.79 10.33
N ILE A 84 6.21 -10.45 10.91
CA ILE A 84 5.51 -11.32 11.86
C ILE A 84 4.14 -11.66 11.29
N ASP A 85 3.78 -12.92 11.37
CA ASP A 85 2.45 -13.46 11.12
C ASP A 85 1.90 -14.06 12.42
N LEU A 86 0.60 -13.92 12.67
CA LEU A 86 -0.10 -14.60 13.76
C LEU A 86 -1.61 -14.65 13.49
N ASP A 87 -2.28 -15.65 14.05
CA ASP A 87 -3.73 -15.75 14.03
C ASP A 87 -4.31 -15.40 15.39
N VAL A 88 -5.39 -14.61 15.39
CA VAL A 88 -6.09 -14.22 16.62
C VAL A 88 -7.59 -14.40 16.47
N LEU A 89 -8.22 -14.93 17.52
CA LEU A 89 -9.67 -14.98 17.68
C LEU A 89 -10.07 -14.31 19.00
N ILE A 90 -10.81 -13.20 18.90
CA ILE A 90 -11.32 -12.46 20.06
C ILE A 90 -12.69 -12.97 20.46
N ASP A 91 -12.82 -13.37 21.74
CA ASP A 91 -14.00 -13.89 22.44
C ASP A 91 -14.97 -14.64 21.51
N PRO A 92 -14.82 -15.97 21.34
CA PRO A 92 -15.64 -16.73 20.40
C PRO A 92 -17.15 -16.74 20.72
N GLU A 93 -17.56 -16.31 21.92
CA GLU A 93 -18.93 -16.48 22.41
C GLU A 93 -19.70 -15.15 22.58
N ARG A 94 -19.03 -14.01 22.78
CA ARG A 94 -19.69 -12.74 23.13
C ARG A 94 -19.56 -11.62 22.10
N LEU A 95 -20.71 -11.16 21.60
CA LEU A 95 -20.79 -10.15 20.53
C LEU A 95 -20.36 -8.72 20.92
N ASN A 96 -20.41 -8.35 22.20
CA ASN A 96 -20.12 -6.99 22.65
C ASN A 96 -19.34 -7.00 23.97
N LEU A 97 -18.05 -6.74 23.87
CA LEU A 97 -17.13 -6.73 25.00
C LEU A 97 -16.98 -5.34 25.60
N GLN A 98 -17.14 -4.29 24.78
CA GLN A 98 -16.80 -2.90 25.16
C GLN A 98 -15.38 -2.80 25.76
N ALA A 99 -14.45 -3.59 25.19
CA ALA A 99 -13.12 -3.79 25.72
C ALA A 99 -12.01 -3.24 24.81
N ILE A 100 -10.89 -2.89 25.44
CA ILE A 100 -9.58 -2.66 24.83
C ILE A 100 -8.64 -3.55 25.62
N GLY A 101 -8.22 -4.66 25.04
CA GLY A 101 -7.64 -5.72 25.85
C GLY A 101 -6.41 -6.32 25.25
N LEU A 102 -6.50 -7.13 24.19
CA LEU A 102 -5.32 -7.83 23.68
C LEU A 102 -4.31 -6.84 23.08
N THR A 103 -3.05 -6.95 23.49
CA THR A 103 -1.92 -6.22 22.89
C THR A 103 -0.92 -7.20 22.31
N LEU A 104 -0.31 -6.79 21.20
CA LEU A 104 0.81 -7.48 20.57
C LEU A 104 1.92 -6.46 20.36
N ASP A 105 3.06 -6.72 20.96
CA ASP A 105 4.27 -5.92 20.81
C ASP A 105 5.35 -6.76 20.15
N LEU A 106 5.82 -6.33 18.98
CA LEU A 106 7.06 -6.82 18.38
C LEU A 106 8.08 -5.69 18.44
N TYR A 107 9.13 -5.88 19.24
CA TYR A 107 10.09 -4.82 19.52
C TYR A 107 9.41 -3.56 20.08
N ASN A 108 9.43 -2.45 19.35
CA ASN A 108 8.74 -1.21 19.67
C ASN A 108 7.50 -0.95 18.79
N ILE A 109 7.08 -1.92 17.99
CA ILE A 109 5.82 -1.89 17.25
C ILE A 109 4.75 -2.49 18.15
N SER A 110 3.84 -1.64 18.63
CA SER A 110 2.75 -2.05 19.50
C SER A 110 1.41 -1.97 18.77
N THR A 111 0.59 -3.01 18.90
CA THR A 111 -0.76 -3.07 18.36
C THR A 111 -1.74 -3.57 19.40
N PHE A 112 -3.02 -3.24 19.22
CA PHE A 112 -4.05 -3.67 20.15
C PHE A 112 -5.44 -3.78 19.52
N TRP A 113 -6.27 -4.63 20.11
CA TRP A 113 -7.67 -4.78 19.76
C TRP A 113 -8.57 -3.75 20.46
N HIS A 114 -9.49 -3.13 19.69
CA HIS A 114 -10.49 -2.20 20.22
C HIS A 114 -11.92 -2.63 19.84
N ASP A 115 -12.64 -3.24 20.79
CA ASP A 115 -13.95 -3.86 20.53
C ASP A 115 -15.05 -2.88 20.10
N THR A 116 -15.11 -1.70 20.73
CA THR A 116 -16.11 -0.67 20.41
C THR A 116 -15.98 -0.17 18.97
N CYS A 117 -14.75 -0.01 18.49
CA CYS A 117 -14.45 0.45 17.14
C CYS A 117 -14.39 -0.70 16.12
N LYS A 118 -14.37 -1.95 16.62
CA LYS A 118 -14.27 -3.19 15.84
C LYS A 118 -13.03 -3.19 14.94
N ASP A 119 -11.93 -2.61 15.44
CA ASP A 119 -10.70 -2.41 14.70
C ASP A 119 -9.47 -2.82 15.50
N TRP A 120 -8.43 -3.18 14.75
CA TRP A 120 -7.07 -3.19 15.29
C TRP A 120 -6.44 -1.83 15.16
N ARG A 121 -5.63 -1.50 16.14
CA ARG A 121 -4.93 -0.22 16.20
C ARG A 121 -3.46 -0.44 16.37
N ALA A 122 -2.68 0.40 15.72
CA ALA A 122 -1.26 0.51 15.99
C ALA A 122 -1.01 1.72 16.88
N TYR A 123 -0.08 1.55 17.82
CA TYR A 123 0.44 2.58 18.68
C TYR A 123 1.80 3.02 18.14
N PHE A 124 2.01 4.32 18.01
CA PHE A 124 3.27 4.84 17.48
C PHE A 124 3.86 5.91 18.40
N PRO A 125 5.19 5.88 18.63
CA PRO A 125 5.90 7.08 19.10
C PRO A 125 5.75 8.21 18.07
N GLN A 126 5.79 9.46 18.52
CA GLN A 126 5.77 10.59 17.59
C GLN A 126 7.10 10.66 16.84
N PRO A 127 7.11 11.12 15.57
CA PRO A 127 8.35 11.48 14.89
C PRO A 127 9.18 12.43 15.76
N THR A 128 10.50 12.29 15.75
CA THR A 128 11.42 13.07 16.62
C THR A 128 11.17 14.58 16.53
N ALA A 129 10.87 15.08 15.33
CA ALA A 129 10.60 16.50 15.07
C ALA A 129 9.33 17.05 15.77
N ASN A 130 8.40 16.16 16.15
CA ASN A 130 7.12 16.52 16.77
C ASN A 130 7.09 16.23 18.28
N ARG A 131 8.23 15.92 18.89
CA ARG A 131 8.32 15.64 20.32
C ARG A 131 8.24 16.94 21.11
N MET A 132 7.39 16.96 22.15
CA MET A 132 7.31 18.07 23.08
C MET A 132 8.49 18.01 24.06
N GLU A 133 9.30 19.06 24.07
CA GLU A 133 10.40 19.21 25.02
C GLU A 133 9.85 19.27 26.46
N GLY A 134 10.43 18.50 27.40
CA GLY A 134 10.04 18.50 28.82
C GLY A 134 8.97 17.49 29.25
N PHE A 135 8.39 16.69 28.34
CA PHE A 135 7.48 15.59 28.69
C PHE A 135 8.24 14.26 28.84
N ARG A 136 8.00 13.53 29.94
CA ARG A 136 8.61 12.19 30.19
C ARG A 136 7.99 11.06 29.37
N LEU A 137 6.80 11.28 28.80
CA LEU A 137 6.06 10.34 27.98
C LEU A 137 5.60 11.09 26.72
N GLU A 138 5.92 10.55 25.55
CA GLU A 138 5.54 11.15 24.28
C GLU A 138 4.01 11.25 24.14
N PRO A 139 3.45 12.32 23.56
CA PRO A 139 2.03 12.37 23.23
C PRO A 139 1.73 11.33 22.15
N VAL A 140 1.17 10.21 22.61
CA VAL A 140 1.01 8.99 21.83
C VAL A 140 -0.28 9.01 21.03
N GLY A 141 -0.14 8.87 19.72
CA GLY A 141 -1.26 8.66 18.81
C GLY A 141 -1.46 7.16 18.57
N HIS A 142 -2.71 6.75 18.44
CA HIS A 142 -3.05 5.45 17.87
C HIS A 142 -3.71 5.64 16.51
N GLN A 143 -3.49 4.72 15.58
CA GLN A 143 -4.14 4.73 14.27
C GLN A 143 -4.92 3.44 14.07
N SER A 144 -6.15 3.56 13.54
CA SER A 144 -6.92 2.40 13.08
C SER A 144 -6.21 1.77 11.89
N ILE A 145 -5.84 0.49 12.02
CA ILE A 145 -5.26 -0.32 10.93
C ILE A 145 -6.37 -0.77 9.99
N GLY A 146 -7.47 -1.25 10.55
CA GLY A 146 -8.60 -1.76 9.78
C GLY A 146 -9.62 -2.45 10.66
N ARG A 147 -10.85 -2.53 10.14
CA ARG A 147 -11.94 -3.28 10.77
C ARG A 147 -11.74 -4.77 10.56
N VAL A 148 -12.16 -5.55 11.55
CA VAL A 148 -12.12 -7.02 11.47
C VAL A 148 -13.45 -7.61 11.90
N GLU A 149 -13.73 -8.82 11.43
CA GLU A 149 -14.96 -9.52 11.77
C GLU A 149 -14.85 -10.18 13.15
N LYS A 150 -15.87 -10.00 13.99
CA LYS A 150 -15.91 -10.66 15.31
C LYS A 150 -16.11 -12.17 15.16
N HIS A 151 -15.64 -12.94 16.12
CA HIS A 151 -15.82 -14.41 16.19
C HIS A 151 -15.22 -15.20 15.04
N LYS A 152 -14.29 -14.60 14.30
CA LYS A 152 -13.49 -15.29 13.30
C LYS A 152 -12.03 -15.23 13.68
N TRP A 153 -11.31 -16.27 13.30
CA TRP A 153 -9.86 -16.21 13.23
C TRP A 153 -9.48 -15.15 12.20
N ILE A 154 -8.61 -14.26 12.63
CA ILE A 154 -8.09 -13.19 11.80
C ILE A 154 -6.59 -13.38 11.73
N HIS A 155 -6.07 -13.41 10.51
CA HIS A 155 -4.63 -13.47 10.28
C HIS A 155 -4.06 -12.05 10.30
N TYR A 156 -3.06 -11.80 11.12
CA TYR A 156 -2.35 -10.52 11.15
C TYR A 156 -0.96 -10.73 10.60
N ARG A 157 -0.56 -9.81 9.72
CA ARG A 157 0.82 -9.70 9.28
C ARG A 157 1.33 -8.28 9.46
N ILE A 158 2.50 -8.16 10.06
CA ILE A 158 3.22 -6.88 10.17
C ILE A 158 4.56 -7.05 9.48
N CYS A 159 4.81 -6.25 8.45
CA CYS A 159 6.11 -6.16 7.80
C CYS A 159 6.77 -4.85 8.20
N PHE A 160 8.07 -4.87 8.47
CA PHE A 160 8.82 -3.66 8.80
C PHE A 160 10.17 -3.60 8.11
N ASP A 161 10.59 -2.38 7.82
CA ASP A 161 11.88 -2.07 7.22
C ASP A 161 12.49 -0.87 7.95
N THR A 162 13.45 -1.16 8.83
CA THR A 162 14.18 -0.17 9.62
C THR A 162 15.02 0.76 8.74
N ASP A 163 15.50 0.28 7.58
CA ASP A 163 16.34 1.10 6.71
C ASP A 163 15.52 2.19 6.00
N ASN A 164 14.20 2.00 5.91
CA ASN A 164 13.26 2.91 5.26
C ASN A 164 12.22 3.49 6.25
N ASP A 165 12.42 3.32 7.56
CA ASP A 165 11.50 3.75 8.63
C ASP A 165 10.02 3.42 8.34
N ARG A 166 9.76 2.19 7.89
CA ARG A 166 8.44 1.77 7.38
C ARG A 166 7.89 0.58 8.15
N VAL A 167 6.61 0.65 8.47
CA VAL A 167 5.81 -0.49 8.95
C VAL A 167 4.54 -0.63 8.11
N GLU A 168 4.26 -1.84 7.67
CA GLU A 168 3.07 -2.21 6.92
C GLU A 168 2.24 -3.19 7.73
N PHE A 169 0.94 -2.94 7.82
CA PHE A 169 0.00 -3.76 8.57
C PHE A 169 -0.99 -4.40 7.60
N TYR A 170 -1.11 -5.71 7.65
CA TYR A 170 -1.99 -6.52 6.83
C TYR A 170 -2.99 -7.26 7.73
N ILE A 171 -4.19 -7.46 7.20
CA ILE A 171 -5.27 -8.21 7.83
C ILE A 171 -5.70 -9.29 6.84
N ASP A 172 -5.91 -10.49 7.33
CA ASP A 172 -6.24 -11.67 6.53
C ASP A 172 -5.23 -11.90 5.40
N ASN A 173 -5.71 -12.33 4.25
CA ASN A 173 -4.90 -12.60 3.06
C ASN A 173 -4.80 -11.38 2.13
N MET A 174 -4.84 -10.17 2.70
CA MET A 174 -4.72 -8.94 1.92
C MET A 174 -3.37 -8.92 1.19
N GLN A 175 -3.44 -8.56 -0.09
CA GLN A 175 -2.27 -8.47 -0.96
C GLN A 175 -1.55 -7.12 -0.84
N ASP A 176 -2.23 -6.11 -0.32
CA ASP A 176 -1.70 -4.78 -0.01
C ASP A 176 -2.06 -4.46 1.44
N PRO A 177 -1.26 -3.62 2.11
CA PRO A 177 -1.45 -3.32 3.51
C PRO A 177 -2.78 -2.60 3.75
N ALA A 178 -3.43 -2.95 4.85
CA ALA A 178 -4.56 -2.21 5.40
C ALA A 178 -4.13 -0.80 5.86
N TYR A 179 -2.89 -0.70 6.38
CA TYR A 179 -2.30 0.58 6.76
C TYR A 179 -0.77 0.57 6.59
N ILE A 180 -0.21 1.71 6.19
CA ILE A 180 1.24 1.93 6.12
C ILE A 180 1.59 3.08 7.06
N LYS A 181 2.51 2.81 7.98
CA LYS A 181 3.17 3.83 8.79
C LYS A 181 4.55 4.11 8.19
N ALA A 182 4.74 5.33 7.72
CA ALA A 182 6.05 5.87 7.39
C ALA A 182 6.63 6.66 8.57
N ASP A 183 7.94 6.92 8.49
CA ASP A 183 8.75 7.59 9.52
C ASP A 183 8.58 6.91 10.90
N ALA A 184 8.38 5.59 10.90
CA ALA A 184 8.35 4.79 12.10
C ALA A 184 9.78 4.34 12.44
N PRO A 185 10.37 4.80 13.55
CA PRO A 185 11.66 4.29 13.99
C PRO A 185 11.45 2.85 14.48
N VAL A 186 11.61 1.87 13.60
CA VAL A 186 11.52 0.44 13.97
C VAL A 186 12.89 0.02 14.45
N LEU A 187 13.04 -0.37 15.71
CA LEU A 187 14.34 -0.70 16.31
C LEU A 187 15.38 0.44 16.24
N GLY A 188 16.46 0.37 17.03
CA GLY A 188 17.58 1.31 16.89
C GLY A 188 17.60 2.51 17.85
N ARG A 189 16.96 2.41 19.03
CA ARG A 189 17.31 3.27 20.17
C ARG A 189 17.54 2.44 21.42
N ASP A 190 18.54 2.84 22.20
CA ASP A 190 18.91 2.21 23.47
C ASP A 190 17.75 2.17 24.50
N GLU A 191 16.77 3.07 24.35
CA GLU A 191 15.59 3.20 25.21
C GLU A 191 14.44 2.23 24.89
N TYR A 192 14.42 1.64 23.69
CA TYR A 192 13.41 0.65 23.32
C TYR A 192 13.98 -0.74 23.59
N GLN A 193 13.28 -1.54 24.41
CA GLN A 193 13.62 -2.95 24.66
C GLN A 193 13.45 -3.74 23.37
N GLY A 194 14.48 -3.74 22.53
CA GLY A 194 14.52 -4.55 21.32
C GLY A 194 14.58 -6.05 21.65
N GLY A 195 14.28 -6.88 20.66
CA GLY A 195 14.53 -8.31 20.75
C GLY A 195 13.48 -9.07 21.56
N LYS A 196 12.21 -8.64 21.53
CA LYS A 196 11.12 -9.35 22.19
C LYS A 196 9.85 -9.38 21.35
N LEU A 197 9.11 -10.47 21.52
CA LEU A 197 7.69 -10.55 21.23
C LEU A 197 6.94 -10.61 22.55
N ARG A 198 5.92 -9.77 22.71
CA ARG A 198 5.04 -9.76 23.88
C ARG A 198 3.58 -9.83 23.45
N ILE A 199 2.84 -10.72 24.11
CA ILE A 199 1.38 -10.78 24.07
C ILE A 199 0.89 -10.31 25.43
N GLY A 200 0.22 -9.17 25.46
CA GLY A 200 -0.16 -8.49 26.69
C GLY A 200 -1.64 -8.18 26.76
N SER A 201 -2.02 -7.47 27.81
CA SER A 201 -3.32 -6.82 27.84
C SER A 201 -3.31 -5.43 28.48
N PHE A 202 -4.21 -4.55 28.00
CA PHE A 202 -4.52 -3.31 28.69
C PHE A 202 -5.46 -3.50 29.90
N GLY A 203 -6.15 -4.64 30.00
CA GLY A 203 -7.11 -4.90 31.07
C GLY A 203 -8.31 -3.95 31.09
N TYR A 204 -8.60 -3.23 30.00
CA TYR A 204 -9.77 -2.35 29.89
C TYR A 204 -10.97 -3.17 29.39
N ALA A 205 -11.73 -3.75 30.30
CA ALA A 205 -12.92 -4.52 29.98
C ALA A 205 -13.92 -4.49 31.15
N PRO A 206 -15.23 -4.55 30.90
CA PRO A 206 -16.23 -4.58 31.97
C PRO A 206 -16.25 -5.92 32.72
N ARG A 207 -15.84 -7.02 32.07
CA ARG A 207 -15.81 -8.39 32.62
C ARG A 207 -14.70 -9.20 31.95
N PRO A 208 -14.22 -10.30 32.56
CA PRO A 208 -13.24 -11.16 31.93
C PRO A 208 -13.74 -11.78 30.62
N TYR A 209 -12.85 -11.90 29.65
CA TYR A 209 -13.09 -12.53 28.35
C TYR A 209 -11.85 -13.23 27.82
N TYR A 210 -11.97 -13.98 26.72
CA TYR A 210 -10.84 -14.72 26.15
C TYR A 210 -10.40 -14.14 24.81
N ALA A 211 -9.10 -14.15 24.57
CA ALA A 211 -8.51 -14.09 23.24
C ALA A 211 -7.71 -15.37 23.02
N LEU A 212 -7.79 -15.92 21.81
CA LEU A 212 -7.05 -17.10 21.38
C LEU A 212 -6.01 -16.65 20.38
N VAL A 213 -4.78 -17.13 20.51
CA VAL A 213 -3.65 -16.80 19.63
C VAL A 213 -2.99 -18.08 19.15
N ASP A 214 -2.64 -18.11 17.87
CA ASP A 214 -2.01 -19.27 17.23
C ASP A 214 -1.13 -18.85 16.03
N ASN A 215 -0.38 -19.80 15.45
CA ASN A 215 0.39 -19.68 14.21
C ASN A 215 1.33 -18.47 14.18
N ILE A 216 2.08 -18.26 15.26
CA ILE A 216 3.04 -17.17 15.34
C ILE A 216 4.26 -17.55 14.49
N VAL A 217 4.61 -16.70 13.53
CA VAL A 217 5.81 -16.86 12.71
C VAL A 217 6.53 -15.53 12.62
N VAL A 218 7.82 -15.50 12.92
CA VAL A 218 8.67 -14.32 12.72
C VAL A 218 9.77 -14.66 11.73
N ARG A 219 9.90 -13.82 10.70
CA ARG A 219 10.87 -13.98 9.60
C ARG A 219 11.82 -12.80 9.58
N ASP A 220 13.09 -13.12 9.33
CA ASP A 220 14.10 -12.15 8.96
C ASP A 220 14.17 -12.05 7.43
N LEU A 221 13.93 -10.84 6.93
CA LEU A 221 13.91 -10.50 5.51
C LEU A 221 15.19 -9.76 5.08
N THR A 222 16.20 -9.67 5.95
CA THR A 222 17.47 -8.96 5.67
C THR A 222 18.44 -9.73 4.77
N GLY A 223 17.98 -10.79 4.08
CA GLY A 223 18.80 -11.78 3.37
C GLY A 223 20.01 -11.23 2.61
N ASP A 224 21.06 -12.05 2.50
CA ASP A 224 22.33 -11.68 1.87
C ASP A 224 22.11 -11.14 0.45
N LYS A 225 22.65 -9.93 0.20
CA LYS A 225 22.46 -9.16 -1.04
C LYS A 225 22.81 -9.93 -2.33
N GLU A 226 23.58 -11.00 -2.24
CA GLU A 226 24.07 -11.78 -3.38
C GLU A 226 23.04 -12.76 -3.96
N GLU A 227 21.93 -13.08 -3.27
CA GLU A 227 20.93 -14.07 -3.73
C GLU A 227 19.51 -13.51 -3.94
N LEU A 228 19.28 -12.21 -3.78
CA LEU A 228 17.98 -11.59 -4.03
C LEU A 228 17.68 -11.56 -5.54
N GLN A 229 16.98 -12.58 -6.04
CA GLN A 229 16.39 -12.52 -7.38
C GLN A 229 15.46 -11.30 -7.46
N THR A 230 15.73 -10.38 -8.39
CA THR A 230 14.85 -9.25 -8.65
C THR A 230 13.44 -9.77 -8.97
N PRO A 231 12.39 -9.34 -8.24
CA PRO A 231 11.05 -9.82 -8.49
C PRO A 231 10.64 -9.61 -9.93
N LYS A 232 9.95 -10.60 -10.51
CA LYS A 232 9.40 -10.46 -11.86
C LYS A 232 8.40 -9.29 -11.87
N ARG A 233 8.64 -8.31 -12.75
CA ARG A 233 7.72 -7.19 -12.99
C ARG A 233 6.52 -7.63 -13.81
N ASP A 234 5.44 -8.01 -13.14
CA ASP A 234 4.26 -8.62 -13.74
C ASP A 234 2.93 -7.96 -13.35
N THR A 235 2.97 -6.90 -12.54
CA THR A 235 1.77 -6.28 -11.98
C THR A 235 1.54 -4.85 -12.52
N HIS A 236 0.31 -4.54 -12.93
CA HIS A 236 -0.12 -3.19 -13.29
C HIS A 236 -0.86 -2.55 -12.10
N LEU A 237 -0.35 -1.42 -11.60
CA LEU A 237 -0.93 -0.65 -10.49
C LEU A 237 -1.72 0.54 -11.07
N LEU A 238 -3.05 0.55 -10.95
CA LEU A 238 -3.91 1.61 -11.47
C LEU A 238 -4.42 2.50 -10.33
N PHE A 239 -3.98 3.75 -10.31
CA PHE A 239 -4.52 4.80 -9.45
C PHE A 239 -5.68 5.46 -10.19
N ARG A 240 -6.89 5.11 -9.78
CA ARG A 240 -8.14 5.49 -10.44
C ARG A 240 -8.66 6.79 -9.85
N GLY A 241 -8.42 7.89 -10.57
CA GLY A 241 -8.92 9.22 -10.24
C GLY A 241 -10.30 9.49 -10.81
N MET A 242 -10.64 10.75 -11.07
CA MET A 242 -12.03 11.17 -11.29
C MET A 242 -12.65 10.66 -12.60
N SER A 243 -11.88 10.65 -13.67
CA SER A 243 -12.37 10.29 -15.02
C SER A 243 -11.91 8.90 -15.48
N PHE A 244 -11.56 8.00 -14.54
CA PHE A 244 -10.91 6.73 -14.88
C PHE A 244 -11.75 5.83 -15.80
N GLU A 245 -13.08 5.86 -15.66
CA GLU A 245 -13.99 5.02 -16.45
C GLU A 245 -13.98 5.39 -17.92
N LEU A 246 -13.77 6.68 -18.25
CA LEU A 246 -13.72 7.14 -19.64
C LEU A 246 -12.47 6.65 -20.36
N TYR A 247 -11.37 6.46 -19.61
CA TYR A 247 -10.12 5.92 -20.16
C TYR A 247 -10.15 4.40 -20.39
N ASP A 248 -11.02 3.67 -19.67
CA ASP A 248 -11.16 2.21 -19.70
C ASP A 248 -9.84 1.41 -19.76
N ILE A 249 -8.85 1.82 -18.96
CA ILE A 249 -7.54 1.14 -18.89
C ILE A 249 -7.70 -0.31 -18.43
N GLY A 250 -8.62 -0.54 -17.49
CA GLY A 250 -8.96 -1.89 -17.02
C GLY A 250 -9.50 -2.78 -18.13
N GLY A 251 -10.43 -2.29 -18.96
CA GLY A 251 -10.93 -3.02 -20.12
C GLY A 251 -9.85 -3.30 -21.17
N ALA A 252 -8.99 -2.32 -21.44
CA ALA A 252 -7.86 -2.47 -22.37
C ALA A 252 -6.86 -3.56 -21.92
N LEU A 253 -6.58 -3.63 -20.61
CA LEU A 253 -5.70 -4.63 -20.01
C LEU A 253 -6.34 -6.02 -19.98
N LYS A 254 -7.63 -6.12 -19.64
CA LYS A 254 -8.38 -7.39 -19.69
C LYS A 254 -8.42 -7.96 -21.11
N ALA A 255 -8.65 -7.12 -22.12
CA ALA A 255 -8.59 -7.53 -23.53
C ALA A 255 -7.21 -8.04 -23.95
N ALA A 256 -6.14 -7.65 -23.25
CA ALA A 256 -4.78 -8.17 -23.42
C ALA A 256 -4.48 -9.40 -22.54
N GLY A 257 -5.46 -9.95 -21.83
CA GLY A 257 -5.32 -11.10 -20.93
C GLY A 257 -4.71 -10.76 -19.57
N VAL A 258 -4.66 -9.48 -19.17
CA VAL A 258 -4.17 -9.04 -17.86
C VAL A 258 -5.34 -8.96 -16.88
N GLU A 259 -5.43 -9.94 -15.99
CA GLU A 259 -6.50 -10.03 -14.99
C GLU A 259 -5.99 -10.54 -13.62
N GLY A 260 -6.88 -10.57 -12.63
CA GLY A 260 -6.59 -11.11 -11.31
C GLY A 260 -5.46 -10.36 -10.62
N SER A 261 -4.48 -11.09 -10.07
CA SER A 261 -3.38 -10.52 -9.28
C SER A 261 -2.39 -9.66 -10.10
N ALA A 262 -2.42 -9.75 -11.43
CA ALA A 262 -1.60 -8.93 -12.32
C ALA A 262 -2.16 -7.51 -12.50
N LEU A 263 -3.34 -7.21 -11.96
CA LEU A 263 -3.99 -5.91 -12.04
C LEU A 263 -4.46 -5.48 -10.65
N ARG A 264 -3.99 -4.32 -10.17
CA ARG A 264 -4.39 -3.75 -8.88
C ARG A 264 -4.97 -2.36 -9.07
N ASN A 265 -6.04 -2.07 -8.33
CA ASN A 265 -6.75 -0.80 -8.40
C ASN A 265 -6.67 -0.08 -7.06
N TYR A 266 -6.30 1.20 -7.09
CA TYR A 266 -6.26 2.11 -5.95
C TYR A 266 -7.22 3.26 -6.23
N ASP A 267 -8.30 3.30 -5.47
CA ASP A 267 -9.43 4.17 -5.75
C ASP A 267 -9.35 5.46 -4.96
N LEU A 268 -9.58 6.57 -5.66
CA LEU A 268 -9.80 7.86 -5.03
C LEU A 268 -11.14 7.87 -4.27
N ASP A 269 -11.16 8.55 -3.15
CA ASP A 269 -12.32 8.75 -2.29
C ASP A 269 -12.38 10.21 -1.82
N PHE A 270 -13.58 10.66 -1.45
CA PHE A 270 -13.82 11.99 -0.89
C PHE A 270 -13.84 11.92 0.63
N TRP A 271 -12.98 12.71 1.30
CA TRP A 271 -12.78 12.57 2.74
C TRP A 271 -13.26 13.76 3.58
N ARG A 272 -13.59 14.91 2.97
CA ARG A 272 -14.08 16.11 3.69
C ARG A 272 -15.21 16.84 2.97
N GLN A 273 -16.02 17.58 3.73
CA GLN A 273 -17.01 18.51 3.17
C GLN A 273 -16.31 19.58 2.33
N SER A 274 -16.88 19.88 1.15
CA SER A 274 -16.34 20.75 0.08
C SER A 274 -16.30 22.25 0.42
N ILE A 275 -16.02 22.63 1.67
CA ILE A 275 -16.02 24.03 2.14
C ILE A 275 -14.62 24.68 2.14
N VAL A 276 -13.58 23.93 1.79
CA VAL A 276 -12.19 24.43 1.64
C VAL A 276 -11.79 24.44 0.16
N ALA A 277 -10.97 25.41 -0.24
CA ALA A 277 -10.46 25.58 -1.61
C ALA A 277 -9.26 24.65 -1.91
N GLU A 278 -9.21 23.49 -1.26
CA GLU A 278 -8.16 22.50 -1.39
C GLU A 278 -8.78 21.17 -1.86
N ASN A 279 -7.99 20.33 -2.51
CA ASN A 279 -8.42 19.01 -2.91
C ASN A 279 -8.78 18.16 -1.68
N THR A 280 -10.02 17.70 -1.59
CA THR A 280 -10.53 16.89 -0.45
C THR A 280 -10.45 15.38 -0.69
N PHE A 281 -9.52 14.97 -1.54
CA PHE A 281 -9.37 13.59 -1.98
C PHE A 281 -8.43 12.80 -1.05
N LYS A 282 -8.57 11.47 -1.09
CA LYS A 282 -7.56 10.53 -0.60
C LYS A 282 -7.70 9.20 -1.34
N TYR A 283 -6.65 8.39 -1.40
CA TYR A 283 -6.81 7.00 -1.83
C TYR A 283 -7.34 6.12 -0.70
N LYS A 284 -8.15 5.12 -1.04
CA LYS A 284 -8.68 4.14 -0.07
C LYS A 284 -7.60 3.21 0.50
N SER A 285 -6.56 2.97 -0.29
CA SER A 285 -5.42 2.10 0.05
C SER A 285 -4.22 2.47 -0.80
N PHE A 286 -3.06 1.94 -0.41
CA PHE A 286 -1.79 2.12 -1.12
C PHE A 286 -1.11 0.77 -1.33
N PRO A 287 -0.26 0.64 -2.37
CA PRO A 287 0.50 -0.58 -2.59
C PRO A 287 1.53 -0.80 -1.48
N GLY A 288 1.68 -2.06 -1.06
CA GLY A 288 2.81 -2.47 -0.22
C GLY A 288 4.13 -2.52 -0.99
N ALA A 289 5.25 -2.62 -0.28
CA ALA A 289 6.58 -2.72 -0.88
C ALA A 289 6.69 -3.91 -1.87
N SER A 290 6.05 -5.04 -1.54
CA SER A 290 5.99 -6.22 -2.42
C SER A 290 5.25 -5.95 -3.74
N SER A 291 4.17 -5.17 -3.71
CA SER A 291 3.40 -4.81 -4.91
C SER A 291 4.19 -3.84 -5.80
N LEU A 292 4.90 -2.91 -5.19
CA LEU A 292 5.75 -1.93 -5.87
C LEU A 292 6.97 -2.57 -6.53
N SER A 293 7.59 -3.56 -5.89
CA SER A 293 8.74 -4.27 -6.46
C SER A 293 8.35 -5.08 -7.70
N ARG A 294 7.13 -5.61 -7.74
CA ARG A 294 6.54 -6.32 -8.89
C ARG A 294 5.89 -5.42 -9.93
N ALA A 295 5.86 -4.11 -9.71
CA ALA A 295 5.19 -3.18 -10.60
C ALA A 295 5.85 -3.22 -11.99
N LYS A 296 5.10 -3.68 -12.98
CA LYS A 296 5.40 -3.51 -14.41
C LYS A 296 5.05 -2.10 -14.84
N SER A 297 3.87 -1.62 -14.44
CA SER A 297 3.51 -0.21 -14.62
C SER A 297 2.78 0.34 -13.42
N ILE A 298 2.95 1.64 -13.21
CA ILE A 298 2.17 2.47 -12.30
C ILE A 298 1.41 3.45 -13.18
N VAL A 299 0.08 3.49 -13.10
CA VAL A 299 -0.76 4.30 -13.99
C VAL A 299 -1.60 5.26 -13.14
N LEU A 300 -1.39 6.55 -13.32
CA LEU A 300 -2.16 7.62 -12.70
C LEU A 300 -3.23 8.09 -13.70
N ILE A 301 -4.50 7.79 -13.43
CA ILE A 301 -5.60 8.03 -14.38
C ILE A 301 -6.46 9.20 -13.88
N ASP A 302 -6.28 10.40 -14.43
CA ASP A 302 -6.94 11.63 -13.93
C ASP A 302 -6.83 11.74 -12.40
N ALA A 303 -5.64 11.42 -11.92
CA ALA A 303 -5.35 11.10 -10.53
C ALA A 303 -4.58 12.26 -9.89
N PRO A 304 -5.06 12.80 -8.75
CA PRO A 304 -4.32 13.80 -8.01
C PRO A 304 -3.08 13.17 -7.35
N PHE A 305 -2.02 13.96 -7.22
CA PHE A 305 -0.72 13.54 -6.68
C PHE A 305 -0.17 14.56 -5.67
N GLY A 306 -1.00 15.55 -5.29
CA GLY A 306 -0.70 16.54 -4.27
C GLY A 306 -0.12 15.95 -2.99
N PRO A 307 0.79 16.68 -2.31
CA PRO A 307 1.43 16.19 -1.10
C PRO A 307 0.42 16.01 0.04
N GLY A 308 0.81 15.23 1.05
CA GLY A 308 -0.01 14.99 2.25
C GLY A 308 -0.81 13.69 2.17
N GLU A 309 -2.11 13.76 2.53
CA GLU A 309 -2.97 12.56 2.63
C GLU A 309 -3.36 11.96 1.26
N ILE A 310 -3.24 12.73 0.16
CA ILE A 310 -3.51 12.20 -1.20
C ILE A 310 -2.38 11.27 -1.62
N MET A 311 -1.15 11.77 -1.71
CA MET A 311 0.02 10.97 -2.04
C MET A 311 1.17 11.25 -1.06
N PRO A 312 1.33 10.41 -0.03
CA PRO A 312 2.39 10.59 0.96
C PRO A 312 3.79 10.58 0.34
N GLU A 313 4.71 11.40 0.85
CA GLU A 313 6.03 11.58 0.25
C GLU A 313 6.82 10.26 0.14
N PHE A 314 6.75 9.39 1.15
CA PHE A 314 7.41 8.08 1.11
C PHE A 314 6.97 7.27 -0.11
N LEU A 315 5.68 7.31 -0.46
CA LEU A 315 5.14 6.58 -1.60
C LEU A 315 5.55 7.20 -2.92
N GLN A 316 5.70 8.54 -2.98
CA GLN A 316 6.27 9.21 -4.14
C GLN A 316 7.72 8.75 -4.38
N ARG A 317 8.53 8.60 -3.31
CA ARG A 317 9.89 8.06 -3.40
C ARG A 317 9.88 6.64 -3.94
N ASP A 318 8.98 5.80 -3.44
CA ASP A 318 8.83 4.41 -3.91
C ASP A 318 8.47 4.35 -5.39
N PHE A 319 7.55 5.18 -5.87
CA PHE A 319 7.18 5.20 -7.30
C PHE A 319 8.39 5.55 -8.16
N ILE A 320 9.12 6.59 -7.77
CA ILE A 320 10.34 7.03 -8.47
C ILE A 320 11.40 5.93 -8.45
N SER A 321 11.57 5.23 -7.32
CA SER A 321 12.50 4.08 -7.22
C SER A 321 12.06 2.94 -8.13
N SER A 322 10.80 2.52 -8.08
CA SER A 322 10.26 1.47 -8.94
C SER A 322 10.46 1.79 -10.42
N VAL A 323 10.31 3.05 -10.83
CA VAL A 323 10.59 3.48 -12.21
C VAL A 323 12.08 3.41 -12.52
N ARG A 324 12.96 3.93 -11.65
CA ARG A 324 14.42 3.79 -11.83
C ARG A 324 14.85 2.33 -11.99
N ASP A 325 14.16 1.42 -11.32
CA ASP A 325 14.40 -0.02 -11.33
C ASP A 325 13.65 -0.77 -12.46
N GLY A 326 13.04 -0.05 -13.41
CA GLY A 326 12.47 -0.64 -14.63
C GLY A 326 10.95 -0.63 -14.75
N ALA A 327 10.19 -0.14 -13.76
CA ALA A 327 8.76 0.07 -13.94
C ALA A 327 8.49 1.21 -14.93
N ARG A 328 7.32 1.20 -15.57
CA ARG A 328 6.83 2.36 -16.33
C ARG A 328 5.80 3.14 -15.54
N LEU A 329 6.02 4.44 -15.34
CA LEU A 329 5.00 5.33 -14.80
C LEU A 329 4.25 6.00 -15.96
N VAL A 330 2.93 5.91 -15.95
CA VAL A 330 2.06 6.50 -16.97
C VAL A 330 1.12 7.48 -16.29
N VAL A 331 1.12 8.74 -16.72
CA VAL A 331 0.17 9.76 -16.28
C VAL A 331 -0.80 10.01 -17.42
N LEU A 332 -2.09 9.77 -17.18
CA LEU A 332 -3.16 10.09 -18.11
C LEU A 332 -3.86 11.37 -17.62
N GLY A 333 -3.82 12.40 -18.47
CA GLY A 333 -4.30 13.73 -18.18
C GLY A 333 -5.79 13.81 -17.86
N GLY A 334 -6.22 14.97 -17.38
CA GLY A 334 -7.56 15.16 -16.85
C GLY A 334 -7.62 16.31 -15.87
N LEU A 335 -8.84 16.70 -15.50
CA LEU A 335 -9.09 17.88 -14.68
C LEU A 335 -8.47 17.80 -13.28
N PHE A 336 -8.08 16.63 -12.79
CA PHE A 336 -7.51 16.41 -11.46
C PHE A 336 -6.13 15.75 -11.51
N SER A 337 -5.43 15.90 -12.64
CA SER A 337 -4.04 15.49 -12.81
C SER A 337 -3.14 16.71 -13.06
N LEU A 338 -1.81 16.53 -12.98
CA LEU A 338 -0.80 17.56 -13.28
C LEU A 338 -1.05 18.86 -12.48
N GLY A 339 -1.35 19.99 -13.13
CA GLY A 339 -1.57 21.28 -12.48
C GLY A 339 -2.60 21.23 -11.35
N LYS A 340 -3.87 20.98 -11.68
CA LYS A 340 -4.94 20.88 -10.66
C LYS A 340 -4.84 19.64 -9.78
N GLY A 341 -4.14 18.61 -10.25
CA GLY A 341 -3.78 17.44 -9.46
C GLY A 341 -2.69 17.70 -8.41
N GLU A 342 -2.20 18.94 -8.30
CA GLU A 342 -1.20 19.40 -7.33
C GLU A 342 0.15 18.67 -7.46
N TYR A 343 0.57 18.34 -8.68
CA TYR A 343 1.86 17.68 -8.90
C TYR A 343 3.03 18.65 -8.63
N GLN A 344 2.80 19.97 -8.72
CA GLN A 344 3.81 20.98 -8.46
C GLN A 344 4.31 20.93 -7.00
N GLY A 345 5.62 21.04 -6.80
CA GLY A 345 6.29 20.92 -5.51
C GLY A 345 6.51 19.48 -5.02
N THR A 346 5.96 18.47 -5.72
CA THR A 346 6.11 17.06 -5.34
C THR A 346 7.47 16.49 -5.78
N LEU A 347 7.82 15.30 -5.29
CA LEU A 347 9.01 14.59 -5.79
C LEU A 347 8.83 14.15 -7.24
N LEU A 348 7.59 13.89 -7.66
CA LEU A 348 7.29 13.45 -9.02
C LEU A 348 7.52 14.56 -10.05
N GLU A 349 7.20 15.82 -9.74
CA GLU A 349 7.45 16.97 -10.64
C GLU A 349 8.88 16.97 -11.18
N ARG A 350 9.86 16.68 -10.31
CA ARG A 350 11.30 16.71 -10.64
C ARG A 350 11.70 15.74 -11.75
N VAL A 351 10.89 14.70 -11.97
CA VAL A 351 11.18 13.65 -12.95
C VAL A 351 10.19 13.63 -14.11
N LEU A 352 9.14 14.46 -14.11
CA LEU A 352 8.19 14.52 -15.23
C LEU A 352 8.89 14.96 -16.55
N PRO A 353 8.37 14.52 -17.71
CA PRO A 353 8.77 15.01 -19.04
C PRO A 353 8.17 16.39 -19.41
N VAL A 354 7.50 17.06 -18.47
CA VAL A 354 6.81 18.35 -18.67
C VAL A 354 7.11 19.29 -17.53
N LYS A 355 7.05 20.60 -17.81
CA LYS A 355 7.18 21.66 -16.81
C LYS A 355 5.80 22.11 -16.38
N LEU A 356 5.51 21.97 -15.09
CA LEU A 356 4.25 22.44 -14.51
C LEU A 356 4.32 23.96 -14.30
N ALA A 357 3.23 24.67 -14.58
CA ALA A 357 3.17 26.13 -14.50
C ALA A 357 2.13 26.60 -13.48
N ASP A 358 0.86 26.24 -13.68
CA ASP A 358 -0.25 26.63 -12.82
C ASP A 358 -1.33 25.53 -12.70
N ALA A 359 -2.27 25.72 -11.79
CA ALA A 359 -3.36 24.77 -11.51
C ALA A 359 -4.42 24.69 -12.63
N TRP A 360 -4.38 25.56 -13.63
CA TRP A 360 -5.36 25.68 -14.72
C TRP A 360 -4.70 25.47 -16.08
N ASP A 361 -3.83 24.48 -16.15
CA ASP A 361 -3.07 24.08 -17.34
C ASP A 361 -3.92 23.41 -18.43
N VAL A 362 -5.11 22.90 -18.10
CA VAL A 362 -6.05 22.35 -19.08
C VAL A 362 -6.72 23.45 -19.90
N LYS A 363 -6.48 23.46 -21.21
CA LYS A 363 -7.07 24.41 -22.16
C LYS A 363 -7.99 23.69 -23.15
N GLY A 364 -9.17 24.26 -23.35
CA GLY A 364 -10.10 23.81 -24.39
C GLY A 364 -9.72 24.35 -25.75
N SER A 365 -9.98 23.55 -26.78
CA SER A 365 -9.89 23.97 -28.18
C SER A 365 -11.27 24.41 -28.68
N SER A 366 -11.31 25.46 -29.51
CA SER A 366 -12.57 25.95 -30.11
C SER A 366 -13.20 24.97 -31.10
N ARG A 367 -12.42 24.00 -31.58
CA ARG A 367 -12.81 22.90 -32.48
C ARG A 367 -12.13 21.60 -32.05
N PRO A 368 -12.65 20.42 -32.42
CA PRO A 368 -11.91 19.17 -32.27
C PRO A 368 -10.55 19.26 -32.98
N VAL A 369 -9.48 18.81 -32.30
CA VAL A 369 -8.13 18.79 -32.86
C VAL A 369 -7.70 17.35 -33.08
N GLU A 370 -7.37 17.00 -34.32
CA GLU A 370 -6.89 15.67 -34.69
C GLU A 370 -5.56 15.33 -34.02
N ILE A 371 -5.45 14.08 -33.59
CA ILE A 371 -4.24 13.51 -32.99
C ILE A 371 -3.44 12.83 -34.10
N ALA A 372 -2.14 13.05 -34.10
CA ALA A 372 -1.21 12.40 -35.02
C ALA A 372 -0.07 11.71 -34.25
N ALA A 373 0.34 10.54 -34.75
CA ALA A 373 1.57 9.90 -34.30
C ALA A 373 2.80 10.57 -34.91
N VAL A 374 3.78 10.84 -34.07
CA VAL A 374 5.10 11.33 -34.48
C VAL A 374 6.11 10.18 -34.53
N CYS A 375 6.02 9.25 -33.59
CA CYS A 375 6.92 8.10 -33.47
C CYS A 375 6.50 6.91 -34.33
N GLU A 376 7.45 6.14 -34.87
CA GLU A 376 7.18 4.95 -35.69
C GLU A 376 6.37 3.88 -34.95
N THR A 377 6.61 3.70 -33.64
CA THR A 377 5.98 2.65 -32.82
C THR A 377 4.44 2.75 -32.76
N LEU A 378 3.87 3.93 -33.06
CA LEU A 378 2.42 4.18 -33.00
C LEU A 378 1.78 4.36 -34.38
N LYS A 379 2.55 4.31 -35.47
CA LYS A 379 2.03 4.51 -36.84
C LYS A 379 1.17 3.36 -37.35
N ASP A 380 1.24 2.18 -36.73
CA ASP A 380 0.44 1.00 -37.07
C ASP A 380 -1.01 1.05 -36.57
N LEU A 381 -1.37 2.05 -35.75
CA LEU A 381 -2.74 2.29 -35.31
C LEU A 381 -3.60 2.89 -36.43
N ASN A 382 -4.92 2.71 -36.34
CA ASN A 382 -5.88 3.21 -37.33
C ASN A 382 -6.14 4.72 -37.20
N TRP A 383 -5.20 5.53 -37.68
CA TRP A 383 -5.32 6.99 -37.71
C TRP A 383 -6.37 7.51 -38.72
N SER A 384 -6.89 6.66 -39.61
CA SER A 384 -7.92 7.05 -40.58
C SER A 384 -9.27 7.39 -39.94
N ASP A 385 -9.50 6.93 -38.70
CA ASP A 385 -10.64 7.33 -37.87
C ASP A 385 -10.56 8.80 -37.40
N ARG A 386 -9.40 9.45 -37.57
CA ARG A 386 -9.14 10.85 -37.20
C ARG A 386 -9.53 11.16 -35.74
N PRO A 387 -8.99 10.42 -34.75
CA PRO A 387 -9.31 10.66 -33.35
C PRO A 387 -8.94 12.08 -32.93
N CYS A 388 -9.79 12.71 -32.11
CA CYS A 388 -9.62 14.10 -31.70
C CYS A 388 -9.46 14.26 -30.19
N VAL A 389 -8.73 15.31 -29.82
CA VAL A 389 -8.70 15.88 -28.48
C VAL A 389 -9.47 17.20 -28.46
N TYR A 390 -10.21 17.44 -27.39
CA TYR A 390 -10.97 18.68 -27.16
C TYR A 390 -10.30 19.57 -26.14
N TYR A 391 -9.70 18.96 -25.13
CA TYR A 391 -9.02 19.62 -24.03
C TYR A 391 -7.70 18.92 -23.78
N ARG A 392 -6.65 19.71 -23.55
CA ARG A 392 -5.31 19.21 -23.23
C ARG A 392 -4.64 20.10 -22.19
N HIS A 393 -3.71 19.54 -21.45
CA HIS A 393 -2.74 20.31 -20.69
C HIS A 393 -1.80 21.02 -21.67
N ASP A 394 -1.76 22.36 -21.62
CA ASP A 394 -0.89 23.20 -22.47
C ASP A 394 0.39 23.51 -21.70
N LEU A 395 1.32 22.55 -21.70
CA LEU A 395 2.56 22.58 -20.92
C LEU A 395 3.79 22.55 -21.82
N GLU A 396 4.88 23.15 -21.35
CA GLU A 396 6.19 22.96 -21.95
C GLU A 396 6.73 21.56 -21.63
N ILE A 397 7.48 20.97 -22.57
CA ILE A 397 8.23 19.73 -22.33
C ILE A 397 9.63 20.03 -21.79
N THR A 398 10.24 19.06 -21.14
CA THR A 398 11.67 19.15 -20.76
C THR A 398 12.57 18.87 -21.95
N ASP A 399 13.81 19.35 -21.93
CA ASP A 399 14.76 19.21 -23.06
C ASP A 399 15.11 17.75 -23.37
N ASP A 400 14.95 16.85 -22.40
CA ASP A 400 15.21 15.41 -22.50
C ASP A 400 13.93 14.57 -22.72
N ALA A 401 12.79 15.23 -22.95
CA ALA A 401 11.54 14.58 -23.29
C ALA A 401 11.43 14.28 -24.79
N VAL A 402 10.78 13.17 -25.13
CA VAL A 402 10.46 12.76 -26.50
C VAL A 402 8.96 12.91 -26.73
N VAL A 403 8.58 13.59 -27.82
CA VAL A 403 7.18 13.70 -28.24
C VAL A 403 6.81 12.49 -29.09
N LEU A 404 5.73 11.81 -28.70
CA LEU A 404 5.25 10.57 -29.31
C LEU A 404 3.96 10.77 -30.10
N LEU A 405 3.06 11.61 -29.58
CA LEU A 405 1.83 12.07 -30.25
C LEU A 405 1.74 13.59 -30.18
N GLU A 406 1.13 14.19 -31.19
CA GLU A 406 0.85 15.61 -31.27
C GLU A 406 -0.61 15.90 -31.62
N ALA A 407 -1.04 17.12 -31.33
CA ALA A 407 -2.31 17.68 -31.77
C ALA A 407 -2.10 19.16 -32.13
N ASP A 408 -2.27 19.52 -33.40
CA ASP A 408 -2.01 20.89 -33.92
C ASP A 408 -0.58 21.39 -33.63
N GLY A 409 0.41 20.52 -33.87
CA GLY A 409 1.83 20.81 -33.63
C GLY A 409 2.21 20.99 -32.16
N LYS A 410 1.30 20.70 -31.23
CA LYS A 410 1.57 20.69 -29.79
C LYS A 410 1.71 19.26 -29.26
N PRO A 411 2.60 19.01 -28.27
CA PRO A 411 2.73 17.70 -27.65
C PRO A 411 1.41 17.21 -27.03
N LEU A 412 1.14 15.92 -27.18
CA LEU A 412 -0.02 15.25 -26.58
C LEU A 412 0.35 13.98 -25.81
N LEU A 413 1.36 13.23 -26.27
CA LEU A 413 1.94 12.12 -25.53
C LEU A 413 3.44 12.33 -25.52
N VAL A 414 4.04 12.35 -24.35
CA VAL A 414 5.47 12.58 -24.19
C VAL A 414 6.08 11.53 -23.27
N SER A 415 7.34 11.18 -23.48
CA SER A 415 8.06 10.28 -22.58
C SER A 415 9.44 10.80 -22.20
N ARG A 416 9.95 10.29 -21.09
CA ARG A 416 11.30 10.55 -20.59
C ARG A 416 11.82 9.30 -19.89
N LYS A 417 13.07 8.93 -20.15
CA LYS A 417 13.73 7.83 -19.45
C LYS A 417 14.12 8.24 -18.03
N LEU A 418 13.98 7.29 -17.11
CA LEU A 418 14.41 7.45 -15.73
C LEU A 418 15.00 6.11 -15.25
N GLY A 419 16.32 6.05 -15.12
CA GLY A 419 17.02 4.79 -14.84
C GLY A 419 16.74 3.75 -15.92
N GLN A 420 16.32 2.56 -15.51
CA GLN A 420 15.94 1.46 -16.40
C GLN A 420 14.49 1.56 -16.90
N GLY A 421 13.66 2.41 -16.28
CA GLY A 421 12.27 2.59 -16.63
C GLY A 421 12.01 3.85 -17.43
N GLU A 422 10.75 4.26 -17.45
CA GLU A 422 10.26 5.34 -18.28
C GLU A 422 9.03 6.00 -17.66
N ILE A 423 8.94 7.31 -17.81
CA ILE A 423 7.77 8.10 -17.47
C ILE A 423 7.11 8.52 -18.77
N VAL A 424 5.82 8.24 -18.91
CA VAL A 424 5.00 8.62 -20.08
C VAL A 424 3.85 9.48 -19.59
N VAL A 425 3.64 10.63 -20.22
CA VAL A 425 2.55 11.55 -19.87
C VAL A 425 1.69 11.79 -21.10
N PHE A 426 0.40 11.47 -21.00
CA PHE A 426 -0.62 11.82 -21.97
C PHE A 426 -1.32 13.11 -21.50
N LEU A 427 -1.19 14.17 -22.28
CA LEU A 427 -1.68 15.52 -21.97
C LEU A 427 -3.13 15.75 -22.39
N GLY A 428 -3.77 14.79 -23.06
CA GLY A 428 -5.21 14.88 -23.35
C GLY A 428 -6.05 14.71 -22.10
N ALA A 429 -7.19 15.39 -22.04
CA ALA A 429 -8.17 15.23 -20.98
C ALA A 429 -9.50 14.68 -21.55
N THR A 430 -10.12 13.74 -20.81
CA THR A 430 -11.40 13.12 -21.15
C THR A 430 -12.60 14.02 -20.88
N CYS A 431 -12.50 15.31 -21.23
CA CYS A 431 -13.56 16.29 -21.07
C CYS A 431 -13.95 16.91 -22.42
N GLY A 432 -15.15 17.46 -22.49
CA GLY A 432 -15.73 18.02 -23.70
C GLY A 432 -16.74 17.10 -24.38
N PRO A 433 -17.23 17.50 -25.57
CA PRO A 433 -18.26 16.76 -26.27
C PRO A 433 -17.69 15.41 -26.74
N ALA A 434 -18.34 14.32 -26.34
CA ALA A 434 -17.95 12.97 -26.69
C ALA A 434 -18.40 12.62 -28.13
N SER A 435 -18.01 13.44 -29.11
CA SER A 435 -18.37 13.23 -30.51
C SER A 435 -17.94 11.83 -30.98
N THR A 436 -18.72 11.28 -31.91
CA THR A 436 -18.46 9.98 -32.54
C THR A 436 -17.90 10.12 -33.96
N ASN A 437 -17.93 11.33 -34.55
CA ASN A 437 -17.38 11.59 -35.88
C ASN A 437 -16.96 13.08 -36.05
N PRO A 438 -15.66 13.41 -36.02
CA PRO A 438 -14.56 12.52 -35.62
C PRO A 438 -14.70 12.09 -34.14
N PRO A 439 -14.25 10.87 -33.78
CA PRO A 439 -14.39 10.37 -32.42
C PRO A 439 -13.48 11.16 -31.48
N ALA A 440 -13.99 11.48 -30.28
CA ALA A 440 -13.11 11.84 -29.17
C ALA A 440 -12.13 10.67 -28.91
N PHE A 441 -10.89 10.96 -28.51
CA PHE A 441 -9.85 9.93 -28.38
C PHE A 441 -10.26 8.77 -27.46
N TRP A 442 -11.01 9.03 -26.39
CA TRP A 442 -11.49 8.00 -25.46
C TRP A 442 -12.66 7.17 -26.00
N ARG A 443 -13.19 7.52 -27.17
CA ARG A 443 -14.17 6.73 -27.94
C ARG A 443 -13.57 6.13 -29.21
N TRP A 444 -12.30 6.38 -29.48
CA TRP A 444 -11.62 5.83 -30.64
C TRP A 444 -11.43 4.32 -30.49
N LYS A 445 -11.73 3.55 -31.54
CA LYS A 445 -11.69 2.08 -31.49
C LYS A 445 -10.30 1.52 -31.17
N ASP A 446 -9.24 2.23 -31.60
CA ASP A 446 -7.86 1.83 -31.36
C ASP A 446 -7.27 2.41 -30.06
N TRP A 447 -8.06 3.16 -29.27
CA TRP A 447 -7.63 3.64 -27.95
C TRP A 447 -7.11 2.52 -27.02
N PRO A 448 -7.79 1.36 -26.87
CA PRO A 448 -7.27 0.26 -26.05
C PRO A 448 -5.90 -0.24 -26.54
N ARG A 449 -5.68 -0.24 -27.86
CA ARG A 449 -4.43 -0.68 -28.47
C ARG A 449 -3.31 0.32 -28.24
N LEU A 450 -3.60 1.63 -28.32
CA LEU A 450 -2.68 2.70 -27.91
C LEU A 450 -2.27 2.53 -26.44
N VAL A 451 -3.23 2.31 -25.54
CA VAL A 451 -2.96 2.07 -24.11
C VAL A 451 -2.04 0.86 -23.91
N GLN A 452 -2.29 -0.25 -24.61
CA GLN A 452 -1.42 -1.43 -24.54
C GLN A 452 0.02 -1.13 -25.00
N ARG A 453 0.21 -0.32 -26.05
CA ARG A 453 1.54 0.14 -26.47
C ARG A 453 2.22 0.97 -25.39
N ILE A 454 1.50 1.93 -24.81
CA ILE A 454 1.99 2.79 -23.74
C ILE A 454 2.40 1.97 -22.51
N LEU A 455 1.68 0.90 -22.17
CA LEU A 455 1.95 0.06 -20.99
C LEU A 455 2.96 -1.09 -21.23
N SER A 456 3.42 -1.29 -22.46
CA SER A 456 4.39 -2.33 -22.80
C SER A 456 5.79 -2.03 -22.23
N GLN A 457 6.67 -3.02 -22.08
CA GLN A 457 8.01 -2.81 -21.47
C GLN A 457 9.10 -2.41 -22.49
N GLY A 458 8.79 -2.41 -23.79
CA GLY A 458 9.71 -1.94 -24.83
C GLY A 458 9.76 -0.41 -24.88
N PRO A 459 10.90 0.22 -25.24
CA PRO A 459 10.96 1.66 -25.44
C PRO A 459 9.96 2.08 -26.52
N ILE A 460 9.28 3.22 -26.31
CA ILE A 460 8.49 3.83 -27.37
C ILE A 460 9.45 4.72 -28.15
N THR A 461 10.04 4.18 -29.21
CA THR A 461 11.06 4.89 -29.99
C THR A 461 10.43 5.65 -31.16
N ASN A 462 11.06 6.78 -31.48
CA ASN A 462 10.86 7.47 -32.75
C ASN A 462 11.29 6.60 -33.91
#